data_AF-A0A3L6Q2Y4-F1
#
_entry.id   AF-A0A3L6Q2Y4-F1
#
_cell.length_a   1.000
_cell.length_b   1.000
_cell.length_c   1.000
_cell.angle_alpha   90.00
_cell.angle_beta   90.00
_cell.angle_gamma   90.00
#
_symmetry.space_group_name_H-M   'P 1'
#
loop_
_entity.id
_entity.type
_entity.pdbx_description
1 polymer ?
#
loop_
_entity_poly.entity_id
_entity_poly.type
_entity_poly.pdbx_seq_one_letter_code
_entity_poly.pdbx_strand_id
1 'polypeptide(L)'
;MNLAGDVVAVDRVSVRIGRVEPGDVVLMISPEDPRKAVAKRVVGMGGDSVTYLVDPGNSDAAKTVVVPQGHVWVQGDNIYASRDSRQFGAVPYGLITGKIFCRNYGSMS
;
A
#
# COMPACT_ATOMS: atom_id res chain seq x y z
N MET A 1 -29.35 -9.51 4.45
CA MET A 1 -28.58 -8.82 3.39
C MET A 1 -28.30 -7.41 3.88
N ASN A 2 -27.14 -7.15 4.47
CA ASN A 2 -26.77 -5.80 4.87
C ASN A 2 -25.86 -5.21 3.79
N LEU A 3 -26.45 -4.33 2.98
CA LEU A 3 -25.78 -3.50 2.00
C LEU A 3 -25.14 -2.32 2.75
N ALA A 4 -24.16 -2.60 3.61
CA ALA A 4 -23.34 -1.55 4.21
C ALA A 4 -22.28 -1.17 3.19
N GLY A 5 -22.59 -0.20 2.35
CA GLY A 5 -21.63 0.35 1.39
C GLY A 5 -20.50 1.02 2.14
N ASP A 6 -19.30 0.46 2.06
CA ASP A 6 -18.08 1.10 2.55
C ASP A 6 -17.89 2.43 1.80
N VAL A 7 -18.15 3.55 2.47
CA VAL A 7 -17.84 4.87 1.95
C VAL A 7 -16.34 5.11 2.18
N VAL A 8 -15.52 4.77 1.19
CA VAL A 8 -14.11 5.17 1.17
C VAL A 8 -14.06 6.65 0.83
N ALA A 9 -13.95 7.50 1.85
CA ALA A 9 -13.60 8.89 1.65
C ALA A 9 -12.15 8.95 1.15
N VAL A 10 -11.97 9.07 -0.16
CA VAL A 10 -10.68 9.43 -0.74
C VAL A 10 -10.55 10.93 -0.56
N ASP A 11 -9.75 11.35 0.42
CA ASP A 11 -9.32 12.74 0.48
C ASP A 11 -8.45 13.01 -0.74
N ARG A 12 -9.06 13.56 -1.80
CA ARG A 12 -8.34 14.01 -3.00
C ARG A 12 -7.56 15.31 -2.76
N VAL A 13 -7.76 16.00 -1.63
CA VAL A 13 -7.22 17.34 -1.41
C VAL A 13 -7.02 17.61 0.09
N SER A 14 -6.17 16.85 0.75
CA SER A 14 -5.46 17.35 1.93
C SER A 14 -3.98 17.11 1.75
N VAL A 15 -3.33 18.18 1.30
CA VAL A 15 -1.87 18.42 1.35
C VAL A 15 -1.32 18.42 2.79
N ARG A 16 -2.10 17.95 3.77
CA ARG A 16 -1.67 17.62 5.13
C ARG A 16 -1.00 16.24 5.11
N ILE A 17 0.06 16.15 4.34
CA ILE A 17 0.89 14.95 4.20
C ILE A 17 1.68 14.81 5.51
N GLY A 18 1.10 14.09 6.47
CA GLY A 18 1.91 13.48 7.52
C GLY A 18 2.94 12.55 6.87
N ARG A 19 4.05 12.29 7.57
CA ARG A 19 5.04 11.30 7.12
C ARG A 19 4.33 9.97 6.85
N VAL A 20 4.59 9.36 5.69
CA VAL A 20 4.07 8.02 5.38
C VAL A 20 4.80 7.02 6.27
N GLU A 21 4.03 6.12 6.88
CA GLU A 21 4.51 5.11 7.81
C GLU A 21 4.00 3.71 7.42
N PRO A 22 4.68 2.63 7.86
CA PRO A 22 4.16 1.28 7.72
C PRO A 22 2.74 1.16 8.28
N GLY A 23 1.86 0.51 7.52
CA GLY A 23 0.44 0.38 7.80
C GLY A 23 -0.44 1.36 7.01
N ASP A 24 0.11 2.44 6.48
CA ASP A 24 -0.64 3.42 5.69
C ASP A 24 -1.08 2.86 4.34
N VAL A 25 -2.30 3.21 3.91
CA VAL A 25 -2.71 3.01 2.52
C VAL A 25 -2.38 4.27 1.74
N VAL A 26 -1.63 4.14 0.65
CA VAL A 26 -1.19 5.25 -0.20
C VAL A 26 -1.71 5.09 -1.62
N LEU A 27 -2.07 6.22 -2.24
CA LEU A 27 -2.27 6.32 -3.68
C LEU A 27 -0.91 6.62 -4.31
N MET A 28 -0.56 5.87 -5.36
CA MET A 28 0.70 6.06 -6.07
C MET A 28 0.53 5.83 -7.57
N ILE A 29 1.41 6.44 -8.37
CA ILE A 29 1.53 6.10 -9.79
C ILE A 29 2.19 4.73 -9.91
N SER A 30 1.63 3.85 -10.75
CA SER A 30 2.19 2.53 -10.98
C SER A 30 3.58 2.65 -11.63
N PRO A 31 4.61 1.96 -11.10
CA PRO A 31 5.93 1.94 -11.73
C PRO A 31 5.94 1.21 -13.08
N GLU A 32 4.92 0.40 -13.36
CA GLU A 32 4.80 -0.38 -14.60
C GLU A 32 3.98 0.33 -15.69
N ASP A 33 3.05 1.21 -15.31
CA ASP A 33 2.26 2.03 -16.24
C ASP A 33 1.99 3.42 -15.64
N PRO A 34 2.71 4.46 -16.07
CA PRO A 34 2.58 5.82 -15.54
C PRO A 34 1.18 6.44 -15.70
N ARG A 35 0.31 5.86 -16.53
CA ARG A 35 -1.07 6.33 -16.73
C ARG A 35 -2.04 5.78 -15.67
N LYS A 36 -1.58 4.86 -14.82
CA LYS A 36 -2.41 4.19 -13.81
C LYS A 36 -2.01 4.61 -12.41
N ALA A 37 -2.97 5.11 -11.64
CA ALA A 37 -2.84 5.27 -10.20
C ALA A 37 -3.36 4.01 -9.49
N VAL A 38 -2.66 3.56 -8.46
CA VAL A 38 -3.00 2.37 -7.67
C VAL A 38 -2.97 2.70 -6.18
N ALA A 39 -3.86 2.09 -5.41
CA ALA A 39 -3.84 2.15 -3.96
C ALA A 39 -3.17 0.89 -3.40
N LYS A 40 -2.19 1.06 -2.50
CA LYS A 40 -1.46 -0.03 -1.85
C LYS A 40 -1.17 0.31 -0.39
N ARG A 41 -0.97 -0.71 0.44
CA ARG A 41 -0.53 -0.54 1.82
C ARG A 41 0.99 -0.54 1.90
N VAL A 42 1.54 0.40 2.65
CA VAL A 42 2.97 0.47 2.97
C VAL A 42 3.27 -0.58 4.04
N VAL A 43 4.25 -1.43 3.77
CA VAL A 43 4.69 -2.49 4.68
C VAL A 43 6.05 -2.16 5.28
N GLY A 44 6.90 -1.43 4.54
CA GLY A 44 8.21 -1.01 5.05
C GLY A 44 8.74 0.23 4.34
N MET A 45 9.61 0.95 5.03
CA MET A 45 10.27 2.17 4.61
C MET A 45 11.76 1.92 4.35
N GLY A 46 12.44 2.85 3.68
CA GLY A 46 13.87 2.74 3.42
C GLY A 46 14.71 2.42 4.67
N GLY A 47 15.47 1.34 4.61
CA GLY A 47 16.25 0.78 5.71
C GLY A 47 15.59 -0.42 6.41
N ASP A 48 14.28 -0.62 6.25
CA ASP A 48 13.57 -1.71 6.91
C ASP A 48 13.88 -3.07 6.26
N SER A 49 13.91 -4.12 7.08
CA SER A 49 13.91 -5.51 6.62
C SER A 49 12.47 -6.01 6.53
N VAL A 50 12.00 -6.31 5.33
CA VAL A 50 10.64 -6.79 5.07
C VAL A 50 10.68 -8.25 4.63
N THR A 51 9.97 -9.11 5.37
CA THR A 51 9.75 -10.51 4.99
C THR A 51 8.39 -10.66 4.32
N TYR A 52 8.34 -11.30 3.16
CA TYR A 52 7.12 -11.50 2.38
C TYR A 52 7.03 -12.92 1.79
N LEU A 53 5.80 -13.40 1.61
CA LEU A 53 5.52 -14.66 0.89
C LEU A 53 5.69 -14.45 -0.61
N VAL A 54 6.45 -15.32 -1.25
CA VAL A 54 6.75 -15.26 -2.69
C VAL A 54 5.52 -15.63 -3.52
N ASP A 55 4.80 -16.68 -3.10
CA ASP A 55 3.58 -17.15 -3.76
C ASP A 55 2.55 -17.63 -2.72
N PRO A 56 1.84 -16.70 -2.04
CA PRO A 56 0.91 -17.05 -0.97
C PRO A 56 -0.30 -17.89 -1.42
N GLY A 57 -0.52 -18.09 -2.73
CA GLY A 57 -1.57 -18.98 -3.22
C GLY A 57 -1.14 -20.44 -3.31
N ASN A 58 0.16 -20.70 -3.44
CA ASN A 58 0.68 -22.04 -3.74
C ASN A 58 1.84 -22.49 -2.84
N SER A 59 2.47 -21.60 -2.06
CA SER A 59 3.66 -21.90 -1.27
C SER A 59 3.83 -21.00 -0.04
N ASP A 60 4.34 -21.57 1.05
CA ASP A 60 4.76 -20.84 2.26
C ASP A 60 6.19 -20.29 2.15
N ALA A 61 6.80 -20.34 0.97
CA ALA A 61 8.14 -19.81 0.76
C ALA A 61 8.19 -18.29 1.00
N ALA A 62 8.98 -17.87 1.99
CA ALA A 62 9.20 -16.47 2.32
C ALA A 62 10.58 -15.99 1.88
N LYS A 63 10.68 -14.70 1.54
CA LYS A 63 11.95 -14.00 1.30
C LYS A 63 12.00 -12.72 2.13
N THR A 64 13.20 -12.34 2.53
CA THR A 64 13.45 -11.06 3.22
C THR A 64 14.23 -10.14 2.29
N VAL A 65 13.83 -8.87 2.27
CA VAL A 65 14.49 -7.81 1.50
C VAL A 65 14.73 -6.60 2.39
N VAL A 66 15.85 -5.91 2.20
CA VAL A 66 16.10 -4.60 2.81
C VAL A 66 15.61 -3.53 1.84
N VAL A 67 14.70 -2.67 2.29
CA VAL A 67 14.16 -1.60 1.45
C VAL A 67 15.25 -0.55 1.21
N PRO A 68 15.56 -0.19 -0.05
CA PRO A 68 16.54 0.85 -0.33
C PRO A 68 16.13 2.20 0.25
N GLN A 69 17.10 3.04 0.59
CA GLN A 69 16.82 4.42 1.01
C GLN A 69 16.03 5.18 -0.07
N GLY A 70 15.10 6.03 0.35
CA GLY A 70 14.19 6.76 -0.55
C GLY A 70 13.12 5.90 -1.24
N HIS A 71 13.00 4.62 -0.89
CA HIS A 71 11.97 3.71 -1.40
C HIS A 71 11.00 3.26 -0.30
N VAL A 72 9.89 2.69 -0.73
CA VAL A 72 8.88 2.03 0.10
C VAL A 72 8.60 0.63 -0.43
N TRP A 73 8.29 -0.30 0.47
CA TRP A 73 7.75 -1.61 0.13
C TRP A 73 6.24 -1.59 0.30
N VAL A 74 5.49 -1.89 -0.76
CA VAL A 74 4.03 -1.80 -0.77
C VAL A 74 3.40 -3.14 -1.15
N GLN A 75 2.30 -3.50 -0.50
CA GLN A 75 1.52 -4.69 -0.79
C GLN A 75 0.04 -4.35 -0.88
N GLY A 76 -0.70 -5.04 -1.75
CA GLY A 76 -2.13 -4.84 -1.85
C GLY A 76 -2.87 -5.63 -0.77
N ASP A 77 -3.97 -5.06 -0.26
CA ASP A 77 -4.85 -5.75 0.70
C ASP A 77 -5.58 -6.95 0.07
N ASN A 78 -5.73 -6.96 -1.27
CA ASN A 78 -6.18 -8.14 -2.01
C ASN A 78 -4.97 -8.93 -2.53
N ILE A 79 -4.46 -9.82 -1.68
CA ILE A 79 -3.26 -10.64 -1.88
C ILE A 79 -3.28 -11.42 -3.21
N TYR A 80 -4.47 -11.78 -3.72
CA TYR A 80 -4.68 -12.64 -4.90
C TYR A 80 -4.84 -11.91 -6.24
N ALA A 81 -5.18 -10.62 -6.24
CA ALA A 81 -5.41 -9.85 -7.47
C ALA A 81 -4.45 -8.66 -7.64
N SER A 82 -3.59 -8.42 -6.66
CA SER A 82 -2.73 -7.25 -6.60
C SER A 82 -1.33 -7.54 -7.15
N ARG A 83 -0.97 -6.90 -8.28
CA ARG A 83 0.45 -6.65 -8.58
C ARG A 83 1.00 -5.64 -7.58
N ASP A 84 2.06 -5.99 -6.87
CA ASP A 84 2.68 -5.17 -5.83
C ASP A 84 4.20 -5.43 -5.68
N SER A 85 4.84 -4.94 -4.62
CA SER A 85 6.30 -5.00 -4.46
C SER A 85 6.87 -6.41 -4.47
N ARG A 86 6.07 -7.45 -4.20
CA ARG A 86 6.49 -8.85 -4.36
C ARG A 86 6.90 -9.18 -5.79
N GLN A 87 6.37 -8.46 -6.77
CA GLN A 87 6.60 -8.68 -8.20
C GLN A 87 7.52 -7.62 -8.82
N PHE A 88 7.30 -6.34 -8.55
CA PHE A 88 8.10 -5.24 -9.15
C PHE A 88 9.17 -4.65 -8.22
N GLY A 89 9.25 -5.11 -6.97
CA GLY A 89 10.23 -4.65 -5.99
C GLY A 89 9.83 -3.37 -5.22
N ALA A 90 10.82 -2.77 -4.55
CA ALA A 90 10.62 -1.53 -3.82
C ALA A 90 10.33 -0.35 -4.78
N VAL A 91 9.50 0.58 -4.34
CA VAL A 91 8.99 1.69 -5.15
C VAL A 91 9.60 3.01 -4.68
N PRO A 92 10.04 3.90 -5.58
CA PRO A 92 10.47 5.24 -5.19
C PRO A 92 9.38 5.98 -4.42
N TYR A 93 9.73 6.57 -3.27
CA TYR A 93 8.79 7.33 -2.43
C TYR A 93 8.07 8.44 -3.22
N GLY A 94 8.75 9.05 -4.20
CA GLY A 94 8.21 10.12 -5.04
C GLY A 94 7.04 9.70 -5.94
N LEU A 95 6.75 8.41 -6.11
CA LEU A 95 5.56 7.96 -6.83
C LEU A 95 4.28 8.04 -5.99
N ILE A 96 4.41 8.24 -4.67
CA ILE A 96 3.27 8.42 -3.77
C ILE A 96 2.64 9.79 -4.03
N THR A 97 1.36 9.78 -4.41
CA THR A 97 0.57 10.99 -4.69
C THR A 97 -0.33 11.39 -3.52
N GLY A 98 -0.55 10.50 -2.55
CA GLY A 98 -1.35 10.81 -1.36
C GLY A 98 -1.51 9.62 -0.41
N LYS A 99 -2.02 9.90 0.80
CA LYS A 99 -2.39 8.90 1.81
C LYS A 99 -3.91 8.81 1.93
N ILE A 100 -4.44 7.60 1.96
CA ILE A 100 -5.87 7.32 2.10
C ILE A 100 -6.17 7.09 3.59
N PHE A 101 -7.12 7.84 4.14
CA PHE A 101 -7.59 7.68 5.51
C PHE A 101 -9.00 7.10 5.50
N CYS A 102 -9.14 5.83 5.88
CA CYS A 102 -10.46 5.27 6.17
C CYS A 102 -10.85 5.67 7.59
N ARG A 103 -11.66 6.72 7.75
CA ARG A 103 -12.26 7.06 9.04
C ARG A 103 -13.54 6.25 9.20
N ASN A 104 -13.46 5.13 9.92
CA ASN A 104 -14.65 4.43 10.37
C ASN A 104 -15.42 5.35 11.32
N TYR A 105 -16.51 5.95 10.85
CA TYR A 105 -17.55 6.49 11.73
C TYR A 105 -18.34 5.31 12.27
N GLY A 106 -17.75 4.59 13.24
CA GLY A 106 -18.52 3.72 14.12
C GLY A 106 -19.40 4.61 14.98
N SER A 107 -20.72 4.46 14.85
CA SER A 107 -21.69 5.04 15.77
C SER A 107 -21.26 4.72 17.20
N MET A 108 -20.96 5.76 17.99
CA MET A 108 -21.13 5.65 19.44
C MET A 108 -22.61 5.35 19.68
N SER A 109 -22.91 4.09 19.99
CA SER A 109 -24.13 3.68 20.68
C SER A 109 -23.80 3.51 22.15
#